data_AF-A0AAU7E981-F1
#
_entry.id   AF-A0AAU7E981-F1
#
_cell.length_a   1.000
_cell.length_b   1.000
_cell.length_c   1.000
_cell.angle_alpha   90.00
_cell.angle_beta   90.00
_cell.angle_gamma   90.00
#
_symmetry.space_group_name_H-M   'P 1'
#
loop_
_entity.id
_entity.type
_entity.pdbx_description
1 polymer ?
#
loop_
_entity_poly.entity_id
_entity_poly.type
_entity_poly.pdbx_seq_one_letter_code
_entity_poly.pdbx_strand_id
1 'polypeptide(L)'
;MKKFQILIMLFLVLFLAACRTHTLNYSSKAPIFYEEDNWKVFFDNDRFGFKDQNGSVVIKPQFDLALDFKNGVARVAQDKNMGLLIKVENLF
;
A
#
# COMPACT_ATOMS: atom_id res chain seq x y z
N MET A 1 30.87 -43.52 -22.55
CA MET A 1 29.45 -43.15 -22.39
C MET A 1 29.04 -42.82 -20.95
N LYS A 2 29.47 -43.58 -19.91
CA LYS A 2 29.15 -43.26 -18.49
C LYS A 2 29.77 -41.94 -17.96
N LYS A 3 30.95 -41.55 -18.47
CA LYS A 3 31.63 -40.30 -18.07
C LYS A 3 30.88 -39.02 -18.50
N PHE A 4 30.13 -39.07 -19.60
CA PHE A 4 29.34 -37.93 -20.10
C PHE A 4 28.04 -37.74 -19.30
N GLN A 5 27.44 -38.85 -18.85
CA GLN A 5 26.27 -38.86 -17.97
C GLN A 5 26.60 -38.27 -16.58
N ILE A 6 27.78 -38.59 -16.03
CA ILE A 6 28.26 -38.00 -14.77
C ILE A 6 28.44 -36.49 -14.89
N LEU A 7 28.95 -36.00 -16.03
CA LEU A 7 29.13 -34.56 -16.28
C LEU A 7 27.78 -33.81 -16.36
N ILE A 8 26.77 -34.41 -17.00
CA ILE A 8 25.42 -33.85 -17.09
C ILE A 8 24.76 -33.80 -15.71
N MET A 9 24.91 -34.86 -14.89
CA MET A 9 24.37 -34.88 -13.53
C MET A 9 25.05 -33.84 -12.62
N LEU A 10 26.36 -33.65 -12.74
CA LEU A 10 27.10 -32.59 -12.03
C LEU A 10 26.61 -31.19 -12.43
N PHE A 11 26.29 -30.98 -13.71
CA PHE A 11 25.78 -29.70 -14.20
C PHE A 11 24.33 -29.41 -13.72
N LEU A 12 23.49 -30.45 -13.64
CA LEU A 12 22.12 -30.36 -13.10
C LEU A 12 22.09 -30.06 -11.60
N VAL A 13 23.01 -30.63 -10.82
CA VAL A 13 23.13 -30.34 -9.38
C VAL A 13 23.60 -28.91 -9.12
N LEU A 14 24.45 -28.35 -9.99
CA LEU A 14 24.83 -26.92 -9.95
C LEU A 14 23.65 -26.00 -10.27
N PHE A 15 22.76 -26.41 -11.19
CA PHE A 15 21.56 -25.62 -11.56
C PHE A 15 20.50 -25.59 -10.44
N LEU A 16 20.38 -26.67 -9.66
CA LEU A 16 19.46 -26.78 -8.53
C LEU A 16 20.00 -26.15 -7.22
N ALA A 17 21.30 -25.86 -7.15
CA ALA A 17 21.92 -25.17 -6.02
C ALA A 17 21.74 -23.64 -6.08
N ALA A 18 21.15 -23.09 -7.15
CA ALA A 18 20.72 -21.69 -7.20
C ALA A 18 19.42 -21.49 -6.41
N CYS A 19 19.44 -21.86 -5.13
CA CYS A 19 18.44 -21.42 -4.17
C CYS A 19 19.16 -20.68 -3.04
N ARG A 20 18.62 -19.49 -2.73
CA ARG A 20 19.04 -18.51 -1.73
C ARG A 20 20.08 -17.54 -2.30
N THR A 21 19.79 -16.26 -2.36
CA THR A 21 19.46 -15.46 -1.18
C THR A 21 18.33 -14.50 -1.45
N HIS A 22 17.31 -14.57 -0.60
CA HIS A 22 16.45 -13.44 -0.32
C HIS A 22 17.39 -12.38 0.27
N THR A 23 17.78 -11.38 -0.52
CA THR A 23 18.26 -10.15 0.09
C THR A 23 17.05 -9.57 0.80
N LEU A 24 16.98 -9.78 2.12
CA LEU A 24 16.29 -8.81 2.95
C LEU A 24 17.08 -7.52 2.76
N ASN A 25 16.60 -6.68 1.84
CA ASN A 25 16.91 -5.27 1.82
C ASN A 25 16.36 -4.68 3.12
N TYR A 26 16.99 -4.99 4.24
CA TYR A 26 16.83 -4.27 5.48
C TYR A 26 17.66 -3.00 5.33
N SER A 27 17.16 -2.11 4.48
CA SER A 27 17.51 -0.71 4.54
C SER A 27 17.12 -0.26 5.94
N SER A 28 18.05 0.34 6.66
CA SER A 28 17.78 1.08 7.88
C SER A 28 16.89 2.28 7.55
N LYS A 29 15.63 2.02 7.19
CA LYS A 29 14.56 3.00 7.29
C LYS A 29 14.12 2.99 8.73
N ALA A 30 14.08 4.17 9.32
CA ALA A 30 13.43 4.49 10.59
C ALA A 30 12.10 3.71 10.76
N PRO A 31 11.64 3.46 12.01
CA PRO A 31 10.43 2.70 12.29
C PRO A 31 9.33 3.00 11.27
N ILE A 32 8.77 1.94 10.70
CA ILE A 32 7.74 2.01 9.67
C ILE A 32 6.52 2.68 10.31
N PHE A 33 6.41 4.00 10.15
CA PHE A 33 5.14 4.69 10.30
C PHE A 33 4.33 4.28 9.06
N TYR A 34 3.18 3.63 9.28
CA TYR A 34 2.31 3.06 8.25
C TYR A 34 2.18 3.97 7.02
N GLU A 35 2.72 3.51 5.89
CA GLU A 35 2.64 4.17 4.58
C GLU A 35 1.34 3.78 3.82
N GLU A 36 0.47 3.00 4.48
CA GLU A 36 -0.67 2.31 3.86
C GLU A 36 -1.94 3.18 3.75
N ASP A 37 -2.09 4.24 4.55
CA ASP A 37 -3.35 5.02 4.66
C ASP A 37 -3.26 6.45 4.10
N ASN A 38 -2.51 6.67 3.02
CA ASN A 38 -2.45 8.01 2.40
C ASN A 38 -3.55 8.20 1.36
N TRP A 39 -4.81 8.21 1.80
CA TRP A 39 -5.89 8.67 0.94
C TRP A 39 -5.77 10.17 0.71
N LYS A 40 -5.90 10.57 -0.55
CA LYS A 40 -5.82 11.97 -0.96
C LYS A 40 -7.21 12.56 -1.04
N VAL A 41 -7.36 13.75 -0.48
CA VAL A 41 -8.58 14.53 -0.66
C VAL A 41 -8.68 14.95 -2.12
N PHE A 42 -9.89 14.90 -2.68
CA PHE A 42 -10.18 15.49 -3.98
C PHE A 42 -11.51 16.22 -3.92
N PHE A 43 -11.64 17.24 -4.74
CA PHE A 43 -12.83 18.08 -4.85
C PHE A 43 -13.52 17.85 -6.18
N ASP A 44 -14.82 17.60 -6.15
CA ASP A 44 -15.67 17.41 -7.33
C ASP A 44 -17.13 17.72 -6.97
N ASN A 45 -17.87 18.33 -7.90
CA ASN A 45 -19.28 18.73 -7.72
C ASN A 45 -19.56 19.44 -6.38
N ASP A 46 -18.75 20.46 -6.08
CA ASP A 46 -18.81 21.29 -4.87
C ASP A 46 -18.61 20.55 -3.54
N ARG A 47 -18.08 19.32 -3.58
CA ARG A 47 -17.86 18.49 -2.38
C ARG A 47 -16.50 17.79 -2.40
N PHE A 48 -16.04 17.40 -1.22
CA PHE A 48 -14.81 16.65 -1.01
C PHE A 48 -15.08 15.15 -0.86
N GLY A 49 -14.18 14.36 -1.44
CA GLY A 49 -14.09 12.91 -1.30
C GLY A 49 -12.64 12.46 -1.11
N PHE A 50 -12.42 11.14 -1.10
CA PHE A 50 -11.11 10.53 -0.91
C PHE A 50 -10.78 9.53 -2.03
N LYS A 51 -9.55 9.60 -2.52
CA LYS A 51 -8.98 8.64 -3.48
C LYS A 51 -7.79 7.92 -2.87
N ASP A 52 -7.57 6.69 -3.29
CA ASP A 52 -6.35 5.96 -2.98
C ASP A 52 -5.13 6.55 -3.74
N GLN A 53 -3.96 5.97 -3.53
CA GLN A 53 -2.72 6.40 -4.20
C GLN A 53 -2.74 6.14 -5.72
N ASN A 54 -3.58 5.21 -6.20
CA ASN A 54 -3.75 4.87 -7.61
C ASN A 54 -4.77 5.79 -8.31
N GLY A 55 -5.44 6.67 -7.56
CA GLY A 55 -6.48 7.57 -8.07
C GLY A 55 -7.90 6.97 -8.06
N SER A 56 -8.08 5.75 -7.55
CA SER A 56 -9.38 5.11 -7.38
C SER A 56 -10.17 5.83 -6.30
N VAL A 57 -11.45 6.10 -6.55
CA VAL A 57 -12.33 6.73 -5.56
C VAL A 57 -12.66 5.72 -4.47
N VAL A 58 -12.25 6.03 -3.24
CA VAL A 58 -12.58 5.21 -2.05
C VAL A 58 -13.82 5.76 -1.35
N ILE A 59 -13.90 7.08 -1.21
CA ILE A 59 -15.09 7.77 -0.73
C ILE A 59 -15.49 8.82 -1.77
N LYS A 60 -16.72 8.71 -2.29
CA LYS A 60 -17.28 9.69 -3.24
C LYS A 60 -17.40 11.08 -2.62
N PRO A 61 -17.39 12.15 -3.42
CA PRO A 61 -17.57 13.51 -2.93
C PRO A 61 -18.91 13.65 -2.18
N GLN A 62 -18.84 13.93 -0.88
CA GLN A 62 -20.04 14.06 -0.04
C GLN A 62 -19.84 15.01 1.16
N PHE A 63 -18.60 15.47 1.39
CA PHE A 63 -18.26 16.36 2.50
C PHE A 63 -18.16 17.80 2.03
N ASP A 64 -18.59 18.75 2.85
CA ASP A 64 -18.42 20.19 2.57
C ASP A 64 -16.98 20.63 2.83
N LEU A 65 -16.29 19.93 3.74
CA LEU A 65 -14.87 20.09 4.02
C LEU A 65 -14.26 18.75 4.38
N ALA A 66 -13.05 18.49 3.90
CA ALA A 66 -12.25 17.35 4.33
C ALA A 66 -10.80 17.76 4.50
N LEU A 67 -10.18 17.34 5.61
CA LEU A 67 -8.75 17.49 5.85
C LEU A 67 -7.98 16.26 5.38
N ASP A 68 -6.67 16.45 5.19
CA ASP A 68 -5.77 15.36 4.82
C ASP A 68 -5.85 14.20 5.80
N PHE A 69 -5.74 13.01 5.24
CA PHE A 69 -5.67 11.77 5.97
C PHE A 69 -4.32 11.67 6.69
N LYS A 70 -4.34 11.50 8.01
CA LYS A 70 -3.13 11.39 8.86
C LYS A 70 -3.36 10.32 9.93
N ASN A 71 -2.39 9.43 10.12
CA ASN A 71 -2.43 8.38 11.14
C ASN A 71 -3.73 7.52 11.09
N GLY A 72 -4.18 7.15 9.90
CA GLY A 72 -5.37 6.31 9.78
C GLY A 72 -6.70 7.05 9.98
N VAL A 73 -6.69 8.39 10.12
CA VAL A 73 -7.91 9.19 10.29
C VAL A 73 -7.93 10.50 9.49
N ALA A 74 -9.13 10.99 9.17
CA ALA A 74 -9.36 12.35 8.66
C ALA A 74 -10.53 13.04 9.36
N ARG A 75 -10.46 14.38 9.48
CA ARG A 75 -11.58 15.21 9.94
C ARG A 75 -12.35 15.73 8.73
N VAL A 76 -13.67 15.59 8.78
CA VAL A 76 -14.58 16.09 7.74
C VAL A 76 -15.72 16.90 8.33
N ALA A 77 -16.34 17.73 7.50
CA ALA A 77 -17.60 18.39 7.79
C ALA A 77 -18.62 17.99 6.72
N GLN A 78 -19.85 17.76 7.15
CA GLN A 78 -20.99 17.46 6.29
C GLN A 78 -22.22 18.16 6.86
N ASP A 79 -22.86 18.98 6.04
CA ASP A 79 -23.96 19.85 6.42
C ASP A 79 -23.61 20.75 7.62
N LYS A 80 -24.53 20.91 8.58
CA LYS A 80 -24.33 21.68 9.82
C LYS A 80 -23.45 20.96 10.86
N ASN A 81 -22.99 19.75 10.57
CA ASN A 81 -22.18 18.95 11.48
C ASN A 81 -20.69 19.11 11.16
N MET A 82 -20.02 19.89 11.99
CA MET A 82 -18.58 20.09 11.90
C MET A 82 -17.83 19.04 12.74
N GLY A 83 -16.92 18.28 12.12
CA GLY A 83 -15.86 17.57 12.84
C GLY A 83 -16.04 16.06 13.02
N LEU A 84 -16.64 15.36 12.05
CA LEU A 84 -16.65 13.91 12.03
C LEU A 84 -15.22 13.37 11.81
N LEU A 85 -14.86 12.32 12.55
CA LEU A 85 -13.61 11.57 12.37
C LEU A 85 -13.90 10.32 11.55
N ILE A 86 -13.28 10.21 10.38
CA ILE A 86 -13.29 8.99 9.56
C ILE A 86 -12.03 8.19 9.90
N LYS A 87 -12.16 6.88 10.14
CA LYS A 87 -11.07 5.94 10.39
C LYS A 87 -11.08 4.83 9.34
N VAL A 88 -9.91 4.44 8.81
CA VAL A 88 -9.80 3.40 7.75
C VAL A 88 -10.18 2.01 8.24
N GLU A 89 -10.14 1.76 9.55
CA GLU A 89 -10.35 0.43 10.15
C GLU A 89 -11.73 -0.22 9.88
N ASN A 90 -12.69 0.50 9.29
CA ASN A 90 -14.09 0.06 9.16
C ASN A 90 -14.61 -0.03 7.70
N LEU A 91 -13.76 -0.28 6.71
CA LEU A 91 -14.20 -0.36 5.31
C LEU A 91 -14.09 -1.75 4.65
N PHE A 92 -13.86 -2.82 5.42
CA PHE A 92 -14.03 -4.22 4.99
C PHE A 92 -14.58 -5.09 6.10
#